data_AF-A0A957HI96-F1
#
_entry.id   AF-A0A957HI96-F1
#
_cell.length_a   1.000
_cell.length_b   1.000
_cell.length_c   1.000
_cell.angle_alpha   90.00
_cell.angle_beta   90.00
_cell.angle_gamma   90.00
#
_symmetry.space_group_name_H-M   'P 1'
#
loop_
_entity.id
_entity.type
_entity.pdbx_description
1 polymer ?
#
loop_
_entity_poly.entity_id
_entity_poly.type
_entity_poly.pdbx_seq_one_letter_code
_entity_poly.pdbx_strand_id
1 'polypeptide(L)'
;MVLIRQMITRYPDLEELVYLSTPGGASSNAPINPDLIRRQVKNAVKHGDYGHDYYGAAQTIANELEAIMQQGDVYRERGDWLNTAVICRTVLDELRNQYDQIYDHDGDLSVVFGDGSERLGTCLQAIEQSEPRLDILRTLVNIVFDDINIGGYGFGDGAYGIV
;
A
#
# COMPACT_ATOMS: atom_id res chain seq x y z
N MET A 1 -1.51 -24.34 -22.48
CA MET A 1 -0.79 -23.61 -21.41
C MET A 1 -0.58 -24.53 -20.22
N VAL A 2 0.58 -25.18 -20.11
CA VAL A 2 0.86 -26.21 -19.08
C VAL A 2 1.69 -25.67 -17.91
N LEU A 3 2.54 -24.68 -18.17
CA LEU A 3 3.49 -24.15 -17.18
C LEU A 3 2.80 -23.33 -16.08
N ILE A 4 1.83 -22.47 -16.43
CA ILE A 4 1.10 -21.60 -15.48
C ILE A 4 0.32 -22.43 -14.45
N ARG A 5 -0.37 -23.50 -14.88
CA ARG A 5 -1.09 -24.41 -13.96
C ARG A 5 -0.14 -25.13 -13.01
N GLN A 6 1.03 -25.57 -13.50
CA GLN A 6 2.04 -26.21 -12.64
C GLN A 6 2.64 -25.24 -11.61
N MET A 7 2.79 -23.96 -11.96
CA MET A 7 3.22 -22.93 -11.02
C MET A 7 2.15 -22.65 -9.94
N ILE A 8 0.86 -22.56 -10.32
CA ILE A 8 -0.27 -22.40 -9.38
C ILE A 8 -0.39 -23.58 -8.41
N THR A 9 -0.19 -24.81 -8.89
CA THR A 9 -0.23 -25.99 -8.00
C THR A 9 0.92 -26.01 -6.99
N ARG A 10 2.05 -25.36 -7.30
CA ARG A 10 3.25 -25.35 -6.45
C ARG A 10 3.28 -24.16 -5.49
N TYR A 11 2.63 -23.07 -5.86
CA TYR A 11 2.45 -21.84 -5.08
C TYR A 11 1.00 -21.37 -5.25
N PRO A 12 0.05 -21.80 -4.39
CA PRO A 12 -1.37 -21.46 -4.52
C PRO A 12 -1.66 -19.96 -4.39
N ASP A 13 -0.73 -19.21 -3.81
CA ASP A 13 -0.62 -17.76 -3.77
C ASP A 13 -0.47 -17.10 -5.16
N LEU A 14 0.01 -17.83 -6.19
CA LEU A 14 0.01 -17.35 -7.58
C LEU A 14 -1.37 -17.34 -8.23
N GLU A 15 -2.34 -18.10 -7.71
CA GLU A 15 -3.71 -18.09 -8.25
C GLU A 15 -4.32 -16.68 -8.10
N GLU A 16 -4.01 -16.00 -6.99
CA GLU A 16 -4.48 -14.65 -6.67
C GLU A 16 -3.91 -13.59 -7.63
N LEU A 17 -2.64 -13.73 -8.03
CA LEU A 17 -1.99 -12.88 -9.04
C LEU A 17 -2.59 -13.05 -10.45
N VAL A 18 -3.08 -14.24 -10.78
CA VAL A 18 -3.74 -14.53 -12.06
C VAL A 18 -5.15 -13.94 -12.11
N TYR A 19 -5.89 -13.97 -10.99
CA TYR A 19 -7.19 -13.28 -10.90
C TYR A 19 -7.06 -11.75 -10.99
N LEU A 20 -5.95 -11.18 -10.48
CA LEU A 20 -5.62 -9.76 -10.65
C LEU A 20 -5.22 -9.41 -12.09
N SER A 21 -4.58 -10.34 -12.79
CA SER A 21 -4.07 -10.15 -14.16
C SER A 21 -5.09 -10.36 -15.27
N THR A 22 -6.40 -10.35 -14.99
CA THR A 22 -7.43 -10.36 -16.05
C THR A 22 -8.04 -8.97 -16.22
N PRO A 23 -7.37 -8.03 -16.92
CA PRO A 23 -8.01 -6.82 -17.40
C PRO A 23 -8.89 -7.20 -18.60
N GLY A 24 -10.08 -7.75 -18.32
CA GLY A 24 -10.96 -8.19 -19.39
C GLY A 24 -12.43 -8.39 -19.05
N GLY A 25 -12.89 -8.20 -17.80
CA GLY A 25 -14.27 -8.54 -17.45
C GLY A 25 -14.97 -7.73 -16.37
N ALA A 26 -14.25 -7.01 -15.51
CA ALA A 26 -14.89 -6.12 -14.54
C ALA A 26 -14.99 -4.72 -15.15
N SER A 27 -16.21 -4.19 -15.24
CA SER A 27 -16.49 -2.78 -15.52
C SER A 27 -15.43 -1.89 -14.86
N SER A 28 -14.83 -0.99 -15.63
CA SER A 28 -13.66 -0.15 -15.28
C SER A 28 -13.86 0.80 -14.09
N ASN A 29 -14.94 0.65 -13.32
CA ASN A 29 -15.36 1.51 -12.22
C ASN A 29 -15.83 0.70 -10.98
N ALA A 30 -15.61 -0.62 -10.95
CA ALA A 30 -15.96 -1.40 -9.76
C ALA A 30 -15.06 -0.98 -8.57
N PRO A 31 -15.64 -0.71 -7.38
CA PRO A 31 -14.85 -0.41 -6.20
C PRO A 31 -13.91 -1.57 -5.85
N ILE A 32 -12.64 -1.24 -5.59
CA ILE A 32 -11.66 -2.21 -5.09
C ILE A 32 -12.06 -2.66 -3.69
N ASN A 33 -11.88 -3.95 -3.41
CA ASN A 33 -12.06 -4.49 -2.07
C ASN A 33 -10.80 -4.23 -1.22
N PRO A 34 -10.85 -3.37 -0.20
CA PRO A 34 -9.70 -3.09 0.65
C PRO A 34 -9.21 -4.32 1.42
N ASP A 35 -10.06 -5.31 1.71
CA ASP A 35 -9.62 -6.53 2.41
C ASP A 35 -8.61 -7.35 1.61
N LEU A 36 -8.66 -7.28 0.27
CA LEU A 36 -7.67 -7.93 -0.58
C LEU A 36 -6.31 -7.22 -0.45
N ILE A 37 -6.32 -5.89 -0.47
CA ILE A 37 -5.10 -5.09 -0.28
C ILE A 37 -4.50 -5.34 1.11
N ARG A 38 -5.32 -5.36 2.17
CA ARG A 38 -4.86 -5.70 3.54
C ARG A 38 -4.17 -7.06 3.60
N ARG A 39 -4.70 -8.07 2.90
CA ARG A 39 -4.09 -9.40 2.84
C ARG A 39 -2.74 -9.37 2.14
N GLN A 40 -2.62 -8.63 1.03
CA GLN A 40 -1.35 -8.47 0.32
C GLN A 40 -0.29 -7.81 1.22
N VAL A 41 -0.65 -6.72 1.91
CA VAL A 41 0.25 -6.04 2.86
C VAL A 41 0.71 -6.99 3.97
N LYS A 42 -0.21 -7.74 4.59
CA LYS A 42 0.13 -8.73 5.63
C LYS A 42 1.03 -9.83 5.11
N ASN A 43 0.83 -10.27 3.88
CA ASN A 43 1.69 -11.27 3.27
C ASN A 43 3.10 -10.70 3.02
N ALA A 44 3.20 -9.46 2.53
CA ALA A 44 4.49 -8.79 2.34
C ALA A 44 5.28 -8.67 3.64
N VAL A 45 4.63 -8.20 4.71
CA VAL A 45 5.26 -8.12 6.04
C VAL A 45 5.72 -9.50 6.53
N LYS A 46 4.87 -10.53 6.40
CA LYS A 46 5.25 -11.90 6.78
C LYS A 46 6.42 -12.43 5.96
N HIS A 47 6.43 -12.23 4.64
CA HIS A 47 7.50 -12.70 3.77
C HIS A 47 8.84 -12.03 4.08
N GLY A 48 8.84 -10.72 4.35
CA GLY A 48 10.02 -10.00 4.79
C GLY A 48 10.57 -10.48 6.14
N ASP A 49 9.69 -10.90 7.06
CA ASP A 49 10.05 -11.40 8.40
C ASP A 49 10.64 -12.83 8.38
N TYR A 50 10.29 -13.66 7.39
CA TYR A 50 10.86 -15.02 7.24
C TYR A 50 12.34 -15.02 6.79
N GLY A 51 12.86 -13.90 6.31
CA GLY A 51 14.28 -13.70 6.02
C GLY A 51 15.06 -13.50 7.31
N HIS A 52 15.46 -14.60 7.95
CA HIS A 52 16.15 -14.69 9.24
C HIS A 52 17.52 -13.97 9.39
N ASP A 53 17.80 -12.94 8.60
CA ASP A 53 18.90 -12.01 8.81
C ASP A 53 18.33 -10.59 8.75
N TYR A 54 18.41 -9.86 9.85
CA TYR A 54 17.93 -8.49 10.10
C TYR A 54 18.25 -7.44 9.00
N TYR A 55 19.12 -7.76 8.04
CA TYR A 55 19.52 -6.87 6.94
C TYR A 55 18.61 -7.05 5.71
N GLY A 56 17.88 -6.00 5.36
CA GLY A 56 17.10 -5.91 4.11
C GLY A 56 15.65 -6.42 4.19
N ALA A 57 15.17 -6.85 5.36
CA ALA A 57 13.77 -7.20 5.56
C ALA A 57 12.84 -5.99 5.30
N ALA A 58 13.15 -4.83 5.90
CA ALA A 58 12.40 -3.59 5.66
C ALA A 58 12.38 -3.19 4.18
N GLN A 59 13.54 -3.25 3.51
CA GLN A 59 13.64 -3.01 2.07
C GLN A 59 12.79 -3.96 1.23
N THR A 60 12.76 -5.25 1.57
CA THR A 60 11.96 -6.25 0.85
C THR A 60 10.47 -5.95 1.02
N ILE A 61 10.04 -5.64 2.24
CA ILE A 61 8.67 -5.22 2.52
C ILE A 61 8.35 -3.94 1.73
N ALA A 62 9.22 -2.93 1.78
CA ALA A 62 9.02 -1.66 1.08
C ALA A 62 8.81 -1.86 -0.43
N ASN A 63 9.64 -2.69 -1.07
CA ASN A 63 9.51 -3.01 -2.49
C ASN A 63 8.18 -3.69 -2.82
N GLU A 64 7.72 -4.63 -1.98
CA GLU A 64 6.43 -5.29 -2.17
C GLU A 64 5.26 -4.31 -1.96
N LEU A 65 5.32 -3.44 -0.96
CA LEU A 65 4.28 -2.43 -0.71
C LEU A 65 4.22 -1.39 -1.83
N GLU A 66 5.36 -0.95 -2.36
CA GLU A 66 5.40 -0.07 -3.53
C GLU A 66 4.81 -0.76 -4.76
N ALA A 67 5.10 -2.04 -5.00
CA ALA A 67 4.47 -2.80 -6.08
C ALA A 67 2.93 -2.90 -5.92
N ILE A 68 2.41 -2.97 -4.69
CA ILE A 68 0.96 -2.91 -4.43
C ILE A 68 0.42 -1.51 -4.74
N MET A 69 1.10 -0.44 -4.30
CA MET A 69 0.67 0.94 -4.57
C MET A 69 0.72 1.30 -6.06
N GLN A 70 1.68 0.75 -6.82
CA GLN A 70 1.76 0.91 -8.28
C GLN A 70 0.57 0.28 -9.02
N GLN A 71 -0.13 -0.70 -8.44
CA GLN A 71 -1.41 -1.16 -8.99
C GLN A 71 -2.43 0.00 -8.99
N GLY A 72 -2.37 0.89 -8.00
CA GLY A 72 -3.15 2.11 -7.91
C GLY A 72 -2.85 3.10 -9.03
N ASP A 73 -1.62 3.14 -9.54
CA ASP A 73 -1.28 4.02 -10.65
C ASP A 73 -2.04 3.68 -11.93
N VAL A 74 -2.35 2.40 -12.15
CA VAL A 74 -3.18 1.97 -13.28
C VAL A 74 -4.60 2.55 -13.19
N TYR A 75 -5.15 2.70 -11.98
CA TYR A 75 -6.44 3.36 -11.74
C TYR A 75 -6.30 4.88 -11.90
N ARG A 76 -5.22 5.45 -11.35
CA ARG A 76 -4.89 6.88 -11.45
C ARG A 76 -4.80 7.37 -12.90
N GLU A 77 -4.08 6.62 -13.74
CA GLU A 77 -3.91 6.93 -15.18
C GLU A 77 -5.25 6.94 -15.95
N ARG A 78 -6.28 6.29 -15.42
CA ARG A 78 -7.64 6.26 -15.98
C ARG A 78 -8.57 7.29 -15.33
N GLY A 79 -8.06 8.10 -14.40
CA GLY A 79 -8.84 9.09 -13.64
C GLY A 79 -9.67 8.49 -12.50
N ASP A 80 -9.43 7.22 -12.13
CA ASP A 80 -10.10 6.57 -11.01
C ASP A 80 -9.34 6.85 -9.70
N TRP A 81 -9.49 8.09 -9.23
CA TRP A 81 -8.86 8.59 -8.02
C TRP A 81 -9.40 7.92 -6.76
N LEU A 82 -10.65 7.46 -6.77
CA LEU A 82 -11.27 6.79 -5.62
C LEU A 82 -10.60 5.44 -5.35
N ASN A 83 -10.44 4.61 -6.39
CA ASN A 83 -9.75 3.32 -6.23
C ASN A 83 -8.26 3.49 -5.91
N THR A 84 -7.61 4.51 -6.49
CA THR A 84 -6.23 4.87 -6.14
C THR A 84 -6.11 5.21 -4.65
N ALA A 85 -7.02 6.05 -4.13
CA ALA A 85 -7.06 6.42 -2.72
C ALA A 85 -7.32 5.21 -1.81
N VAL A 86 -8.22 4.29 -2.19
CA VAL A 86 -8.49 3.07 -1.43
C VAL A 86 -7.24 2.21 -1.28
N ILE A 87 -6.48 1.99 -2.37
CA ILE A 87 -5.23 1.20 -2.31
C ILE A 87 -4.23 1.88 -1.38
N CYS A 88 -3.89 3.15 -1.65
CA CYS A 88 -2.85 3.85 -0.90
C CYS A 88 -3.21 3.94 0.59
N ARG A 89 -4.45 4.31 0.92
CA ARG A 89 -4.90 4.36 2.33
C ARG A 89 -4.79 2.99 3.00
N THR A 90 -5.22 1.94 2.31
CA THR A 90 -5.22 0.60 2.89
C THR A 90 -3.81 0.09 3.14
N VAL A 91 -2.88 0.36 2.22
CA VAL A 91 -1.45 0.03 2.40
C VAL A 91 -0.89 0.77 3.61
N LEU A 92 -1.07 2.10 3.68
CA LEU A 92 -0.51 2.92 4.74
C LEU A 92 -1.11 2.60 6.11
N ASP A 93 -2.44 2.43 6.20
CA ASP A 93 -3.10 2.09 7.46
C ASP A 93 -2.66 0.71 7.98
N GLU A 94 -2.51 -0.27 7.10
CA GLU A 94 -2.10 -1.62 7.50
C GLU A 94 -0.60 -1.72 7.81
N LEU A 95 0.24 -0.95 7.11
CA LEU A 95 1.66 -0.81 7.45
C LEU A 95 1.84 -0.15 8.82
N ARG A 96 1.12 0.96 9.07
CA ARG A 96 1.15 1.67 10.36
C ARG A 96 0.81 0.76 11.53
N ASN A 97 -0.21 -0.09 11.39
CA ASN A 97 -0.60 -1.04 12.42
C ASN A 97 0.45 -2.13 12.72
N GLN A 98 1.40 -2.34 11.82
CA GLN A 98 2.46 -3.35 11.93
C GLN A 98 3.85 -2.73 12.14
N TYR A 99 3.97 -1.40 12.05
CA TYR A 99 5.26 -0.71 12.00
C TYR A 99 6.14 -1.02 13.21
N ASP A 100 5.57 -1.01 14.42
CA ASP A 100 6.29 -1.32 15.68
C ASP A 100 6.90 -2.73 15.72
N GLN A 101 6.45 -3.63 14.85
CA GLN A 101 6.93 -5.01 14.77
C GLN A 101 8.06 -5.18 13.76
N ILE A 102 8.35 -4.15 12.96
CA ILE A 102 9.32 -4.22 11.86
C ILE A 102 10.53 -3.36 12.20
N TYR A 103 11.72 -3.92 12.04
CA TYR A 103 12.97 -3.19 12.23
C TYR A 103 13.35 -2.42 10.95
N ASP A 104 13.08 -1.10 10.94
CA ASP A 104 13.34 -0.20 9.82
C ASP A 104 14.56 0.72 10.08
N HIS A 105 15.76 0.15 10.11
CA HIS A 105 16.98 0.92 10.40
C HIS A 105 17.33 1.95 9.32
N ASP A 106 17.14 1.60 8.05
CA ASP A 106 17.55 2.41 6.91
C ASP A 106 16.44 3.36 6.42
N GLY A 107 15.26 3.31 7.04
CA GLY A 107 14.12 4.17 6.71
C GLY A 107 13.40 3.78 5.42
N ASP A 108 13.56 2.53 4.95
CA ASP A 108 12.93 2.05 3.72
C ASP A 108 11.39 2.13 3.82
N LEU A 109 10.83 1.82 4.99
CA LEU A 109 9.37 1.95 5.20
C LEU A 109 8.95 3.41 5.37
N SER A 110 9.85 4.27 5.83
CA SER A 110 9.61 5.72 5.89
C SER A 110 9.40 6.31 4.49
N VAL A 111 10.15 5.81 3.49
CA VAL A 111 9.94 6.17 2.07
C VAL A 111 8.55 5.74 1.60
N VAL A 112 8.08 4.54 1.96
CA VAL A 112 6.73 4.06 1.63
C VAL A 112 5.65 4.99 2.19
N PHE A 113 5.81 5.45 3.43
CA PHE A 113 4.89 6.44 4.01
C PHE A 113 4.91 7.77 3.27
N GLY A 114 6.10 8.26 2.89
CA GLY A 114 6.28 9.47 2.10
C GLY A 114 5.58 9.39 0.75
N ASP A 115 5.95 8.41 -0.07
CA ASP A 115 5.41 8.21 -1.42
C ASP A 115 3.90 7.96 -1.40
N GLY A 116 3.43 7.13 -0.47
CA GLY A 116 2.01 6.89 -0.27
C GLY A 116 1.25 8.16 0.12
N SER A 117 1.84 8.99 0.99
CA SER A 117 1.23 10.28 1.39
C SER A 117 1.13 11.24 0.23
N GLU A 118 2.17 11.36 -0.62
CA GLU A 118 2.13 12.20 -1.82
C GLU A 118 1.04 11.75 -2.82
N ARG A 119 0.94 10.43 -3.04
CA ARG A 119 -0.13 9.83 -3.87
C ARG A 119 -1.51 10.17 -3.31
N LEU A 120 -1.68 10.13 -1.99
CA LEU A 120 -2.91 10.53 -1.31
C LEU A 120 -3.18 12.03 -1.40
N GLY A 121 -2.17 12.89 -1.31
CA GLY A 121 -2.30 14.32 -1.54
C GLY A 121 -2.82 14.64 -2.94
N THR A 122 -2.32 13.92 -3.94
CA THR A 122 -2.82 14.02 -5.32
C THR A 122 -4.28 13.57 -5.43
N CYS A 123 -4.64 12.44 -4.80
CA CYS A 123 -6.03 11.98 -4.77
C CYS A 123 -6.95 12.98 -4.05
N LEU A 124 -6.48 13.57 -2.95
CA LEU A 124 -7.21 14.59 -2.20
C LEU A 124 -7.48 15.84 -3.04
N GLN A 125 -6.58 16.23 -3.95
CA GLN A 125 -6.83 17.35 -4.87
C GLN A 125 -7.86 17.01 -5.95
N ALA A 126 -7.87 15.77 -6.44
CA ALA A 126 -8.73 15.33 -7.55
C ALA A 126 -10.15 14.93 -7.12
N ILE A 127 -10.33 14.47 -5.88
CA ILE A 127 -11.61 14.00 -5.35
C ILE A 127 -12.37 15.19 -4.73
N GLU A 128 -13.60 15.42 -5.20
CA GLU A 128 -14.48 16.47 -4.65
C GLU A 128 -15.39 15.97 -3.52
N GLN A 129 -15.69 14.67 -3.49
CA GLN A 129 -16.63 14.09 -2.54
C GLN A 129 -16.10 14.17 -1.11
N SER A 130 -16.91 14.70 -0.19
CA SER A 130 -16.48 14.98 1.18
C SER A 130 -16.05 13.74 1.96
N GLU A 131 -16.76 12.62 1.83
CA GLU A 131 -16.43 11.41 2.59
C GLU A 131 -15.07 10.82 2.21
N PRO A 132 -14.76 10.50 0.93
CA PRO A 132 -13.43 9.99 0.57
C PRO A 132 -12.30 10.97 0.90
N ARG A 133 -12.53 12.29 0.78
CA ARG A 133 -11.55 13.31 1.21
C ARG A 133 -11.26 13.26 2.70
N LEU A 134 -12.30 13.18 3.53
CA LEU A 134 -12.15 13.07 4.99
C LEU A 134 -11.39 11.79 5.36
N ASP A 135 -11.68 10.72 4.66
CA ASP A 135 -11.04 9.43 4.79
C ASP A 135 -9.54 9.47 4.46
N ILE A 136 -9.15 10.18 3.39
CA ILE A 136 -7.74 10.44 3.07
C ILE A 136 -7.08 11.29 4.16
N LEU A 137 -7.72 12.39 4.56
CA LEU A 137 -7.19 13.28 5.59
C LEU A 137 -6.95 12.56 6.91
N ARG A 138 -7.88 11.67 7.32
CA ARG A 138 -7.70 10.84 8.52
C ARG A 138 -6.47 9.96 8.43
N THR A 139 -6.24 9.30 7.30
CA THR A 139 -5.04 8.46 7.11
C THR A 139 -3.78 9.32 7.23
N LEU A 140 -3.71 10.47 6.54
CA LEU A 140 -2.55 11.38 6.58
C LEU A 140 -2.29 11.93 7.99
N VAL A 141 -3.34 12.40 8.68
CA VAL A 141 -3.23 12.94 10.05
C VAL A 141 -2.79 11.85 11.03
N ASN A 142 -3.27 10.61 10.89
CA ASN A 142 -2.82 9.51 11.74
C ASN A 142 -1.34 9.18 11.51
N ILE A 143 -0.84 9.26 10.27
CA ILE A 143 0.60 9.09 9.98
C ILE A 143 1.41 10.17 10.71
N VAL A 144 0.96 11.43 10.64
CA VAL A 144 1.59 12.54 11.39
C VAL A 144 1.60 12.27 12.90
N PHE A 145 0.47 11.85 13.47
CA PHE A 145 0.42 11.54 14.90
C PHE A 145 1.35 10.42 15.29
N ASP A 146 1.44 9.36 14.48
CA ASP A 146 2.29 8.23 14.79
C ASP A 146 3.78 8.59 14.68
N ASP A 147 4.16 9.41 13.69
CA ASP A 147 5.52 9.96 13.59
C ASP A 147 5.89 10.79 14.83
N ILE A 148 4.99 11.68 15.27
CA ILE A 148 5.18 12.45 16.52
C ILE A 148 5.32 11.52 17.72
N ASN A 149 4.47 10.50 17.82
CA ASN A 149 4.44 9.57 18.96
C ASN A 149 5.71 8.75 19.08
N ILE A 150 6.33 8.38 17.95
CA ILE A 150 7.61 7.65 17.97
C ILE A 150 8.82 8.58 18.09
N GLY A 151 8.64 9.91 18.10
CA GLY A 151 9.71 10.88 18.36
C GLY A 151 10.15 11.71 17.15
N GLY A 152 9.41 11.66 16.04
CA GLY A 152 9.66 12.47 14.83
C GLY A 152 10.83 11.93 14.01
N TYR A 153 10.76 10.65 13.64
CA TYR A 153 11.82 9.99 12.86
C TYR A 153 11.68 10.22 11.34
N GLY A 154 10.67 10.98 10.91
CA GLY A 154 10.57 11.55 9.56
C GLY A 154 9.67 10.78 8.62
N PHE A 155 9.01 9.69 9.05
CA PHE A 155 8.06 8.99 8.16
C PHE A 155 6.77 9.80 7.95
N GLY A 156 6.52 10.82 8.77
CA GLY A 156 5.43 11.78 8.60
C GLY A 156 5.70 12.89 7.58
N ASP A 157 6.93 13.03 7.06
CA ASP A 157 7.37 14.17 6.24
C ASP A 157 6.51 14.43 5.02
N GLY A 158 6.16 13.39 4.27
CA GLY A 158 5.26 13.50 3.11
C GLY A 158 3.85 13.96 3.50
N ALA A 159 3.37 13.58 4.68
CA ALA A 159 2.04 13.97 5.17
C ALA A 159 2.01 15.40 5.71
N TYR A 160 3.07 15.87 6.40
CA TYR A 160 3.14 17.24 6.95
C TYR A 160 2.98 18.33 5.87
N GLY A 161 3.45 18.07 4.65
CA GLY A 161 3.31 19.02 3.53
C GLY A 161 1.89 19.11 2.96
N ILE A 162 0.98 18.22 3.36
CA ILE A 162 -0.36 18.08 2.79
C ILE A 162 -1.45 18.52 3.77
N VAL A 163 -1.31 18.19 5.06
CA VAL A 163 -2.32 18.44 6.10
C VAL A 163 -2.25 19.83 6.73
#